data_AF-A0A7R8WUW0-F1
#
_entry.id   AF-A0A7R8WUW0-F1
#
_cell.length_a   1.000
_cell.length_b   1.000
_cell.length_c   1.000
_cell.angle_alpha   90.00
_cell.angle_beta   90.00
_cell.angle_gamma   90.00
#
_symmetry.space_group_name_H-M   'P 1'
#
loop_
_entity.id
_entity.type
_entity.pdbx_description
1 polymer ?
#
loop_
_entity_poly.entity_id
_entity_poly.type
_entity_poly.pdbx_seq_one_letter_code
_entity_poly.pdbx_strand_id
1 'polypeptide(L)'
;MRVPCLLGTALLGKEAAMACTVAVETVIADHYNNQIRALIENGGMEHHKELLEIISKFRDDEMEHHDCALEHDAEKAPAYKFLSQVIKGGCHVAIWISERI
;
A
#
# COMPACT_ATOMS: atom_id res chain seq x y z
N MET A 1 14.37 1.88 -13.40
CA MET A 1 13.15 1.58 -14.19
C MET A 1 12.04 2.41 -13.57
N ARG A 2 11.39 3.31 -14.33
CA ARG A 2 10.24 4.08 -13.83
C ARG A 2 9.01 3.19 -14.00
N VAL A 3 8.51 2.62 -12.91
CA VAL A 3 7.24 1.88 -12.91
C VAL A 3 6.12 2.91 -13.09
N PRO A 4 5.27 2.82 -14.13
CA PRO A 4 4.16 3.74 -14.31
C PRO A 4 3.17 3.59 -13.15
N CYS A 5 2.82 4.71 -12.50
CA CYS A 5 1.74 4.84 -11.53
C CYS A 5 0.59 3.89 -11.88
N LEU A 6 0.25 2.96 -10.97
CA LEU A 6 -0.72 1.90 -11.17
C LEU A 6 -1.97 2.39 -11.90
N LEU A 7 -2.15 1.92 -13.14
CA LEU A 7 -3.30 2.21 -14.00
C LEU A 7 -4.50 1.35 -13.58
N GLY A 8 -5.01 1.56 -12.37
CA GLY A 8 -6.08 0.76 -11.77
C GLY A 8 -7.28 1.61 -11.37
N THR A 9 -8.25 1.75 -12.29
CA THR A 9 -9.72 1.96 -12.12
C THR A 9 -10.28 2.76 -13.29
N ALA A 10 -10.45 2.11 -14.44
CA ALA A 10 -10.96 2.73 -15.67
C ALA A 10 -12.43 3.23 -15.61
N LEU A 11 -13.13 3.04 -14.48
CA LEU A 11 -14.55 3.41 -14.30
C LEU A 11 -14.78 4.57 -13.32
N LEU A 12 -13.80 4.89 -12.47
CA LEU A 12 -13.85 6.04 -11.56
C LEU A 12 -12.94 7.10 -12.17
N GLY A 13 -13.35 8.38 -12.19
CA GLY A 13 -12.53 9.46 -12.75
C GLY A 13 -11.09 9.43 -12.23
N LYS A 14 -10.15 10.01 -12.99
CA LYS A 14 -8.69 9.94 -12.73
C LYS A 14 -8.34 10.21 -11.26
N GLU A 15 -8.95 11.22 -10.65
CA GLU A 15 -8.70 11.62 -9.26
C GLU A 15 -9.18 10.56 -8.26
N ALA A 16 -10.36 9.98 -8.49
CA ALA A 16 -10.90 8.90 -7.65
C ALA A 16 -10.08 7.61 -7.79
N ALA A 17 -9.52 7.35 -8.97
CA ALA A 17 -8.56 6.28 -9.20
C ALA A 17 -7.30 6.47 -8.36
N MET A 18 -6.70 7.65 -8.43
CA MET A 18 -5.51 7.98 -7.65
C MET A 18 -5.80 7.95 -6.14
N ALA A 19 -6.99 8.38 -5.71
CA ALA A 19 -7.41 8.28 -4.31
C ALA A 19 -7.54 6.84 -3.80
N CYS A 20 -7.99 5.93 -4.67
CA CYS A 20 -8.01 4.50 -4.40
C CYS A 20 -6.59 3.97 -4.24
N THR A 21 -5.68 4.30 -5.16
CA THR A 21 -4.26 3.93 -5.09
C THR A 21 -3.65 4.41 -3.77
N VAL A 22 -3.75 5.70 -3.44
CA VAL A 22 -3.23 6.24 -2.16
C VAL A 22 -3.76 5.45 -0.96
N ALA A 23 -5.05 5.12 -0.95
CA ALA A 23 -5.66 4.40 0.15
C ALA A 23 -5.14 2.95 0.27
N VAL A 24 -5.07 2.22 -0.84
CA VAL A 24 -4.57 0.85 -0.91
C VAL A 24 -3.10 0.78 -0.54
N GLU A 25 -2.26 1.60 -1.18
CA GLU A 25 -0.80 1.56 -0.97
C GLU A 25 -0.41 1.96 0.44
N THR A 26 -1.17 2.86 1.09
CA THR A 26 -0.95 3.15 2.53
C THR A 26 -1.06 1.87 3.36
N VAL A 27 -2.10 1.06 3.11
CA VAL A 27 -2.39 -0.13 3.92
C VAL A 27 -1.42 -1.26 3.62
N ILE A 28 -1.04 -1.43 2.36
CA ILE A 28 -0.06 -2.44 1.95
C ILE A 28 1.32 -2.10 2.52
N ALA A 29 1.77 -0.84 2.42
CA ALA A 29 3.04 -0.41 3.01
C ALA A 29 3.07 -0.57 4.54
N ASP A 30 1.97 -0.28 5.24
CA ASP A 30 1.86 -0.53 6.68
C ASP A 30 1.92 -2.04 7.00
N HIS A 31 1.25 -2.87 6.20
CA HIS A 31 1.31 -4.32 6.36
C HIS A 31 2.73 -4.87 6.18
N TYR A 32 3.47 -4.43 5.15
CA TYR A 32 4.88 -4.81 4.99
C TYR A 32 5.77 -4.32 6.14
N ASN A 33 5.53 -3.12 6.67
CA ASN A 33 6.23 -2.65 7.87
C ASN A 33 5.97 -3.56 9.08
N ASN A 34 4.74 -4.04 9.24
CA ASN A 34 4.39 -4.98 10.31
C ASN A 34 5.06 -6.35 10.10
N GLN A 35 5.12 -6.86 8.86
CA GLN A 35 5.86 -8.08 8.53
C GLN A 35 7.36 -7.94 8.85
N ILE A 36 7.99 -6.82 8.48
CA ILE A 36 9.40 -6.55 8.79
C ILE A 36 9.63 -6.59 10.30
N ARG A 37 8.78 -5.92 11.10
CA ARG A 37 8.86 -5.94 12.57
C ARG A 37 8.73 -7.37 13.11
N ALA A 38 7.72 -8.11 12.64
CA ALA A 38 7.49 -9.48 13.08
C ALA A 38 8.68 -10.40 12.75
N LEU A 39 9.30 -10.25 11.58
CA LEU A 39 10.49 -11.04 11.21
C LEU A 39 11.70 -10.70 12.07
N ILE A 40 11.92 -9.41 12.37
CA ILE A 40 13.00 -8.99 13.26
C ILE A 40 12.80 -9.56 14.68
N GLU A 41 11.56 -9.56 15.18
CA GLU A 41 11.22 -10.16 16.48
C GLU A 41 11.38 -11.69 16.47
N ASN A 42 11.05 -12.35 15.34
CA ASN A 42 11.15 -13.81 15.17
C ASN A 42 12.53 -14.28 14.68
N GLY A 43 13.58 -13.96 15.42
CA GLY A 43 14.91 -14.54 15.20
C GLY A 43 15.98 -13.56 14.69
N GLY A 44 15.66 -12.27 14.61
CA GLY A 44 16.61 -11.20 14.31
C GLY A 44 16.90 -11.02 12.82
N MET A 45 17.49 -9.86 12.51
CA MET A 45 17.73 -9.41 11.14
C MET A 45 18.63 -10.37 10.32
N GLU A 46 19.57 -11.04 10.97
CA GLU A 46 20.51 -11.96 10.32
C GLU A 46 19.82 -13.25 9.84
N HIS A 47 18.78 -13.73 10.55
CA HIS A 47 18.12 -14.98 10.21
C HIS A 47 17.20 -14.84 8.99
N HIS A 48 16.63 -13.65 8.79
CA HIS A 48 15.66 -13.35 7.72
C HIS A 48 16.17 -12.32 6.73
N LYS A 49 17.48 -12.13 6.63
CA LYS A 49 18.08 -11.01 5.87
C LYS A 49 17.55 -10.89 4.44
N GLU A 50 17.53 -11.99 3.69
CA GLU A 50 17.05 -12.01 2.30
C GLU A 50 15.57 -11.63 2.21
N LEU A 51 14.73 -12.19 3.08
CA LEU A 51 13.30 -11.89 3.11
C LEU A 51 13.03 -10.44 3.54
N LEU A 52 13.79 -9.92 4.50
CA LEU A 52 13.72 -8.53 4.95
C LEU A 52 14.10 -7.55 3.83
N GLU A 53 15.13 -7.85 3.03
CA GLU A 53 15.49 -7.05 1.87
C GLU A 53 14.37 -7.04 0.82
N ILE A 54 13.77 -8.19 0.53
CA ILE A 54 12.66 -8.30 -0.42
C ILE A 54 11.43 -7.51 0.05
N ILE A 55 10.99 -7.72 1.29
CA ILE A 55 9.81 -7.04 1.83
C ILE A 55 10.05 -5.53 1.95
N SER A 56 11.27 -5.11 2.32
CA SER A 56 11.62 -3.68 2.38
C SER A 56 11.56 -3.05 1.00
N LYS A 57 12.05 -3.74 -0.03
CA LYS A 57 11.94 -3.26 -1.41
C LYS A 57 10.49 -3.10 -1.84
N PHE A 58 9.63 -4.10 -1.59
CA PHE A 58 8.22 -3.99 -1.94
C PHE A 58 7.51 -2.87 -1.18
N ARG A 59 7.80 -2.69 0.11
CA ARG A 59 7.31 -1.53 0.87
C ARG A 59 7.70 -0.21 0.21
N ASP A 60 8.96 -0.08 -0.19
CA ASP A 60 9.47 1.15 -0.80
C ASP A 60 8.82 1.38 -2.17
N ASP A 61 8.60 0.33 -2.97
CA ASP A 61 7.86 0.40 -4.23
C ASP A 61 6.41 0.92 -4.00
N GLU A 62 5.71 0.48 -2.95
CA GLU A 62 4.36 1.00 -2.64
C GLU A 62 4.37 2.45 -2.15
N MET A 63 5.43 2.88 -1.46
CA MET A 63 5.59 4.29 -1.09
C MET A 63 5.80 5.16 -2.33
N GLU A 64 6.57 4.70 -3.32
CA GLU A 64 6.72 5.39 -4.60
C GLU A 64 5.38 5.49 -5.35
N HIS A 65 4.58 4.41 -5.35
CA HIS A 65 3.24 4.42 -5.94
C HIS A 65 2.29 5.41 -5.23
N HIS A 66 2.31 5.42 -3.90
CA HIS A 66 1.53 6.34 -3.08
C HIS A 66 1.85 7.80 -3.38
N ASP A 67 3.14 8.15 -3.39
CA ASP A 67 3.60 9.52 -3.62
C ASP A 67 3.28 9.97 -5.05
N CYS A 68 3.49 9.09 -6.03
CA CYS A 68 3.08 9.34 -7.41
C CYS A 68 1.57 9.61 -7.52
N ALA A 69 0.72 8.87 -6.79
CA ALA A 69 -0.73 9.08 -6.82
C ALA A 69 -1.13 10.42 -6.18
N LEU A 70 -0.44 10.86 -5.12
CA LEU A 70 -0.62 12.20 -4.54
C LEU A 70 -0.25 13.30 -5.54
N GLU A 71 0.87 13.15 -6.26
CA GLU A 71 1.28 14.10 -7.32
C GLU A 71 0.26 14.19 -8.47
N HIS A 72 -0.51 13.13 -8.70
CA HIS A 72 -1.54 13.04 -9.75
C HIS A 72 -2.94 13.47 -9.29
N ASP A 73 -3.02 14.37 -8.31
CA ASP A 73 -4.25 14.99 -7.81
C ASP A 73 -5.25 14.02 -7.14
N ALA A 74 -4.75 12.95 -6.49
CA ALA A 74 -5.60 12.06 -5.67
C ALA A 74 -6.50 12.83 -4.68
N GLU A 75 -5.97 13.87 -4.04
CA GLU A 75 -6.69 14.65 -3.03
C GLU A 75 -7.85 15.48 -3.60
N LYS A 76 -7.89 15.69 -4.92
CA LYS A 76 -9.00 16.37 -5.59
C LYS A 76 -10.21 15.45 -5.81
N ALA A 77 -10.11 14.17 -5.47
CA ALA A 77 -11.23 13.24 -5.59
C ALA A 77 -12.43 13.71 -4.76
N PRO A 78 -13.66 13.63 -5.30
CA PRO A 78 -14.86 13.95 -4.54
C PRO A 78 -14.96 13.03 -3.32
N ALA A 79 -15.17 13.63 -2.15
CA ALA A 79 -15.22 12.92 -0.87
C ALA A 79 -13.97 12.07 -0.57
N TYR A 80 -12.78 12.48 -1.05
CA TYR A 80 -11.48 11.82 -0.87
C TYR A 80 -11.31 11.14 0.50
N LYS A 81 -11.41 11.91 1.59
CA LYS A 81 -11.22 11.38 2.97
C LYS A 81 -12.17 10.25 3.33
N PHE A 82 -13.41 10.30 2.87
CA PHE A 82 -14.40 9.26 3.14
C PHE A 82 -14.10 8.01 2.31
N LEU A 83 -13.86 8.20 1.00
CA LEU A 83 -13.50 7.12 0.09
C LEU A 83 -12.24 6.39 0.56
N SER A 84 -11.19 7.13 0.92
CA SER A 84 -9.96 6.56 1.43
C SER A 84 -10.18 5.75 2.71
N GLN A 85 -11.02 6.23 3.65
CA GLN A 85 -11.31 5.47 4.87
C GLN A 85 -12.04 4.16 4.58
N VAL A 86 -13.02 4.17 3.69
CA VAL A 86 -13.76 2.97 3.28
C VAL A 86 -12.83 1.95 2.64
N ILE A 87 -11.99 2.40 1.70
CA ILE A 87 -11.03 1.54 1.00
C ILE A 87 -10.00 0.97 1.99
N LYS A 88 -9.43 1.82 2.86
CA LYS A 88 -8.48 1.37 3.89
C LYS A 88 -9.11 0.31 4.80
N GLY A 89 -10.34 0.54 5.26
CA GLY A 89 -11.08 -0.43 6.07
C GLY A 89 -11.27 -1.77 5.36
N GLY A 90 -11.65 -1.74 4.08
CA GLY A 90 -11.77 -2.95 3.25
C GLY A 90 -10.45 -3.70 3.09
N CYS A 91 -9.35 -2.99 2.81
CA CYS A 91 -8.01 -3.57 2.68
C CYS A 91 -7.55 -4.22 4.00
N HIS A 92 -7.73 -3.54 5.13
CA HIS A 92 -7.40 -4.12 6.44
C HIS A 92 -8.17 -5.40 6.72
N VAL A 93 -9.47 -5.45 6.38
CA VAL A 93 -10.27 -6.67 6.51
C VAL A 93 -9.75 -7.78 5.59
N ALA A 94 -9.44 -7.46 4.33
CA ALA A 94 -8.92 -8.44 3.38
C ALA A 94 -7.58 -9.05 3.83
N ILE A 95 -6.67 -8.21 4.35
CA ILE A 95 -5.39 -8.64 4.92
C ILE A 95 -5.63 -9.54 6.13
N TRP A 96 -6.46 -9.10 7.07
CA TRP A 96 -6.78 -9.85 8.29
C TRP A 96 -7.35 -11.25 8.00
N ILE A 97 -8.17 -11.36 6.94
CA ILE A 97 -8.69 -12.64 6.45
C ILE A 97 -7.55 -13.48 5.86
N SER A 98 -6.71 -12.86 5.02
CA SER A 98 -5.63 -13.55 4.31
C SER A 98 -4.55 -14.07 5.25
N GLU A 99 -4.26 -13.39 6.37
CA GLU A 99 -3.31 -13.85 7.39
C GLU A 99 -3.82 -15.08 8.19
N ARG A 100 -5.11 -15.40 8.11
CA ARG A 100 -5.74 -16.51 8.86
C ARG A 100 -5.94 -17.79 8.05
N ILE A 101 -5.77 -17.72 6.74
CA ILE A 101 -5.89 -18.86 5.83
C ILE A 101 -4.50 -19.47 5.65
#